data_AF-A0A2W1ATG3-F1
#
_entry.id   AF-A0A2W1ATG3-F1
#
_cell.length_a   1.000
_cell.length_b   1.000
_cell.length_c   1.000
_cell.angle_alpha   90.00
_cell.angle_beta   90.00
_cell.angle_gamma   90.00
#
_symmetry.space_group_name_H-M   'P 1'
#
loop_
_entity.id
_entity.type
_entity.pdbx_description
1 polymer ?
#
loop_
_entity_poly.entity_id
_entity_poly.type
_entity_poly.pdbx_seq_one_letter_code
_entity_poly.pdbx_strand_id
1 'polypeptide(L)'
;MLDKKVFAQALAGMASVWKEIEKVADDEFASALWYRTLSDLDDQSFKEGVVHIMKTFHFAPKPSDIREAALVSTKPLLGAEEAWGIVVNDIRRGNFYFGTPNYQDWKINKTLESFNSLELRDMTSENRPIIRAQFIKIYNQFKEREKEALVTNDPKLKALLQSIGALPQLEG
;
A
#
# COMPACT_ATOMS: atom_id res chain seq x y z
N MET A 1 5.56 17.08 5.67
CA MET A 1 4.82 17.38 6.91
C MET A 1 3.67 18.29 6.55
N LEU A 2 2.47 17.95 7.01
CA LEU A 2 1.22 18.57 6.58
C LEU A 2 1.04 19.94 7.24
N ASP A 3 0.81 20.96 6.41
CA ASP A 3 0.51 22.30 6.90
C ASP A 3 -0.87 22.38 7.56
N LYS A 4 -0.96 23.08 8.70
CA LYS A 4 -2.20 23.21 9.47
C LYS A 4 -3.33 23.89 8.68
N LYS A 5 -3.00 24.86 7.84
CA LYS A 5 -3.97 25.56 6.99
C LYS A 5 -4.50 24.64 5.91
N VAL A 6 -3.63 23.83 5.29
CA VAL A 6 -4.03 22.82 4.30
C VAL A 6 -4.96 21.79 4.94
N PHE A 7 -4.61 21.29 6.12
CA PHE A 7 -5.46 20.39 6.89
C PHE A 7 -6.85 21.01 7.17
N ALA A 8 -6.88 22.22 7.73
CA ALA A 8 -8.13 22.89 8.10
C ALA A 8 -9.03 23.14 6.87
N GLN A 9 -8.44 23.56 5.75
CA GLN A 9 -9.18 23.77 4.50
C GLN A 9 -9.82 22.48 3.97
N ALA A 10 -9.06 21.38 3.97
CA ALA A 10 -9.58 20.09 3.52
C ALA A 10 -10.65 19.54 4.47
N LEU A 11 -10.47 19.69 5.79
CA LEU A 11 -11.46 19.26 6.78
C LEU A 11 -12.77 20.03 6.62
N ALA A 12 -12.71 21.35 6.44
CA ALA A 12 -13.87 22.18 6.13
C ALA A 12 -14.54 21.78 4.80
N GLY A 13 -13.75 21.44 3.77
CA GLY A 13 -14.25 20.90 2.50
C GLY A 13 -15.03 19.59 2.69
N MET A 14 -14.49 18.65 3.47
CA MET A 14 -15.15 17.38 3.77
C MET A 14 -16.41 17.56 4.64
N ALA A 15 -16.42 18.53 5.57
CA ALA A 15 -17.59 18.87 6.40
C ALA A 15 -18.79 19.33 5.56
N SER A 16 -18.57 19.89 4.37
CA SER A 16 -19.64 20.24 3.43
C SER A 16 -20.37 19.03 2.84
N VAL A 17 -19.74 17.85 2.87
CA VAL A 17 -20.29 16.59 2.33
C VAL A 17 -20.85 15.71 3.46
N TRP A 18 -20.13 15.63 4.59
CA TRP A 18 -20.47 14.76 5.71
C TRP A 18 -20.63 15.55 7.02
N LYS A 19 -21.84 15.53 7.59
CA LYS A 19 -22.16 16.24 8.84
C LYS A 19 -21.40 15.71 10.05
N GLU A 20 -20.99 14.45 10.02
CA GLU A 20 -20.15 13.85 11.04
C GLU A 20 -18.77 14.53 11.10
N ILE A 21 -18.27 15.01 9.95
CA ILE A 21 -16.98 15.71 9.85
C ILE A 21 -17.11 17.15 10.33
N GLU A 22 -18.27 17.80 10.15
CA GLU A 22 -18.55 19.12 10.71
C GLU A 22 -18.35 19.14 12.22
N LYS A 23 -18.89 18.13 12.93
CA LYS A 23 -18.70 17.98 14.38
C LYS A 23 -17.23 17.83 14.79
N VAL A 24 -16.41 17.19 13.95
CA VAL A 24 -14.98 17.04 14.18
C VAL A 24 -14.25 18.36 13.92
N ALA A 25 -14.66 19.12 12.91
CA ALA A 25 -14.06 20.41 12.57
C ALA A 25 -14.31 21.47 13.66
N ASP A 26 -15.49 21.43 14.28
CA ASP A 26 -15.89 22.37 15.34
C ASP A 26 -15.34 22.01 16.73
N ASP A 27 -14.99 20.74 16.94
CA ASP A 27 -14.37 20.28 18.20
C ASP A 27 -12.83 20.39 18.10
N GLU A 28 -12.26 21.34 18.84
CA GLU A 28 -10.82 21.62 18.84
C GLU A 28 -9.98 20.37 19.20
N PHE A 29 -10.45 19.56 20.15
CA PHE A 29 -9.74 18.36 20.58
C PHE A 29 -9.79 17.27 19.50
N ALA A 30 -10.96 17.03 18.90
CA ALA A 30 -11.12 16.06 17.83
C ALA A 30 -10.32 16.45 16.59
N SER A 31 -10.38 17.73 16.19
CA SER A 31 -9.62 18.30 15.07
C SER A 31 -8.11 18.17 15.31
N ALA A 32 -7.63 18.49 16.52
CA ALA A 32 -6.21 18.33 16.87
C ALA A 32 -5.75 16.86 16.84
N LEU A 33 -6.60 15.92 17.27
CA LEU A 33 -6.29 14.49 17.21
C LEU A 33 -6.21 13.98 15.77
N TRP A 34 -7.12 14.43 14.90
CA TRP A 34 -7.09 14.15 13.47
C TRP A 34 -5.82 14.70 12.82
N TYR A 35 -5.48 15.96 13.09
CA TYR A 35 -4.26 16.57 12.58
C TYR A 35 -3.03 15.79 13.01
N ARG A 36 -2.91 15.42 14.29
CA ARG A 36 -1.77 14.62 14.78
C ARG A 36 -1.66 13.28 14.05
N THR A 37 -2.78 12.64 13.75
CA THR A 37 -2.84 11.35 13.03
C THR A 37 -2.44 11.45 11.56
N LEU A 38 -2.51 12.64 10.96
CA LEU A 38 -2.23 12.88 9.54
C LEU A 38 -0.98 13.74 9.30
N SER A 39 -0.40 14.31 10.35
CA SER A 39 0.64 15.35 10.28
C SER A 39 1.95 14.91 9.63
N ASP A 40 2.23 13.61 9.63
CA ASP A 40 3.39 13.01 8.98
C ASP A 40 3.28 12.91 7.46
N LEU A 41 2.07 13.02 6.89
CA LEU A 41 1.88 13.16 5.44
C LEU A 41 2.43 14.51 4.96
N ASP A 42 2.80 14.62 3.69
CA ASP A 42 3.00 15.91 3.03
C ASP A 42 1.67 16.44 2.45
N ASP A 43 1.64 17.74 2.14
CA ASP A 43 0.44 18.42 1.65
C ASP A 43 -0.13 17.80 0.38
N GLN A 44 0.72 17.30 -0.52
CA GLN A 44 0.28 16.74 -1.80
C GLN A 44 -0.38 15.38 -1.56
N SER A 45 0.31 14.47 -0.86
CA SER A 45 -0.23 13.15 -0.52
C SER A 45 -1.56 13.25 0.23
N PHE A 46 -1.66 14.17 1.20
CA PHE A 46 -2.90 14.40 1.95
C PHE A 46 -4.05 14.89 1.05
N LYS A 47 -3.81 15.89 0.18
CA LYS A 47 -4.83 16.40 -0.75
C LYS A 47 -5.32 15.31 -1.70
N GLU A 48 -4.42 14.50 -2.24
CA GLU A 48 -4.78 13.39 -3.12
C GLU A 48 -5.65 12.36 -2.40
N GLY A 49 -5.28 12.01 -1.16
CA GLY A 49 -6.09 11.14 -0.31
C GLY A 49 -7.50 11.68 -0.07
N VAL A 50 -7.62 12.96 0.29
CA VAL A 50 -8.93 13.61 0.47
C VAL A 50 -9.76 13.60 -0.81
N VAL A 51 -9.16 13.94 -1.96
CA VAL A 51 -9.86 13.92 -3.26
C VAL A 51 -10.31 12.51 -3.63
N HIS A 52 -9.49 11.50 -3.36
CA HIS A 52 -9.88 10.10 -3.58
C HIS A 52 -11.10 9.74 -2.73
N ILE A 53 -11.05 10.02 -1.42
CA ILE A 53 -12.16 9.80 -0.49
C ILE A 53 -13.44 10.47 -0.98
N MET A 54 -13.38 11.75 -1.36
CA MET A 54 -14.55 12.48 -1.88
C MET A 54 -15.14 11.87 -3.16
N LYS A 55 -14.36 11.12 -3.93
CA LYS A 55 -14.83 10.45 -5.16
C LYS A 55 -15.40 9.06 -4.92
N THR A 56 -14.92 8.34 -3.90
CA THR A 56 -15.17 6.91 -3.75
C THR A 56 -15.98 6.54 -2.51
N PHE A 57 -16.04 7.41 -1.50
CA PHE A 57 -16.72 7.11 -0.24
C PHE A 57 -18.17 7.58 -0.27
N HIS A 58 -19.07 6.71 0.20
CA HIS A 58 -20.48 7.04 0.41
C HIS A 58 -20.78 7.49 1.85
N PHE A 59 -19.90 7.14 2.80
CA PHE A 59 -20.05 7.42 4.23
C PHE A 59 -18.89 8.28 4.74
N ALA A 60 -19.10 8.93 5.88
CA ALA A 60 -18.10 9.80 6.49
C ALA A 60 -16.78 9.04 6.75
N PRO A 61 -15.65 9.53 6.23
CA PRO A 61 -14.36 8.87 6.40
C PRO A 61 -13.82 9.05 7.82
N LYS A 62 -12.87 8.19 8.19
CA LYS A 62 -12.00 8.33 9.37
C LYS A 62 -10.61 8.82 8.94
N PRO A 63 -9.75 9.30 9.86
CA PRO A 63 -8.37 9.66 9.54
C PRO A 63 -7.58 8.52 8.89
N SER A 64 -7.82 7.27 9.33
CA SER A 64 -7.20 6.09 8.73
C SER A 64 -7.51 5.95 7.24
N ASP A 65 -8.74 6.27 6.83
CA ASP A 65 -9.18 6.12 5.44
C ASP A 65 -8.46 7.14 4.55
N ILE A 66 -8.28 8.37 5.05
CA ILE A 66 -7.51 9.41 4.35
C ILE A 66 -6.04 8.98 4.18
N ARG A 67 -5.44 8.35 5.21
CA ARG A 67 -4.07 7.80 5.09
C ARG A 67 -3.99 6.73 4.03
N GLU A 68 -4.91 5.77 4.05
CA GLU A 68 -4.94 4.70 3.04
C GLU A 68 -5.08 5.26 1.63
N ALA A 69 -5.98 6.22 1.43
CA ALA A 69 -6.19 6.86 0.14
C ALA A 69 -4.96 7.67 -0.34
N ALA A 70 -4.25 8.34 0.58
CA ALA A 70 -3.02 9.07 0.27
C ALA A 70 -1.90 8.13 -0.20
N LEU A 71 -1.82 6.91 0.37
CA LEU A 71 -0.82 5.91 -0.02
C LEU A 71 -1.10 5.28 -1.39
N VAL A 72 -2.38 5.03 -1.70
CA VAL A 72 -2.78 4.48 -3.01
C VAL A 72 -2.51 5.48 -4.14
N SER A 73 -2.66 6.78 -3.86
CA SER A 73 -2.49 7.84 -4.87
C SER A 73 -1.03 8.04 -5.29
N THR A 74 -0.08 7.79 -4.38
CA THR A 74 1.35 8.02 -4.61
C THR A 74 2.06 6.87 -5.33
N LYS A 75 1.61 5.62 -5.18
CA LYS A 75 2.09 4.48 -5.98
C LYS A 75 0.95 3.50 -6.28
N PRO A 76 0.62 3.22 -7.55
CA PRO A 76 -0.30 2.15 -7.88
C PRO A 76 0.27 0.82 -7.35
N LEU A 77 -0.38 0.26 -6.32
CA LEU A 77 0.04 -1.00 -5.72
C LEU A 77 -0.36 -2.14 -6.63
N LEU A 78 0.63 -2.84 -7.16
CA LEU A 78 0.44 -4.02 -7.99
C LEU A 78 -0.45 -5.05 -7.27
N GLY A 79 -1.52 -5.49 -7.94
CA GLY A 79 -2.39 -6.57 -7.47
C GLY A 79 -1.67 -7.91 -7.48
N ALA A 80 -2.09 -8.85 -6.63
CA ALA A 80 -1.47 -10.18 -6.59
C ALA A 80 -1.58 -10.94 -7.92
N GLU A 81 -2.67 -10.74 -8.66
CA GLU A 81 -2.87 -11.31 -10.00
C GLU A 81 -1.94 -10.69 -11.04
N GLU A 82 -1.71 -9.38 -10.95
CA GLU A 82 -0.80 -8.66 -11.84
C GLU A 82 0.65 -9.09 -11.56
N ALA A 83 1.03 -9.19 -10.29
CA ALA A 83 2.30 -9.77 -9.84
C ALA A 83 2.51 -11.18 -10.38
N TRP A 84 1.51 -12.05 -10.26
CA TRP A 84 1.55 -13.39 -10.80
C TRP A 84 1.69 -13.39 -12.33
N GLY A 85 0.98 -12.49 -13.02
CA GLY A 85 1.07 -12.30 -14.46
C GLY A 85 2.49 -11.96 -14.92
N ILE A 86 3.19 -11.07 -14.20
CA ILE A 86 4.60 -10.74 -14.46
C ILE A 86 5.47 -12.00 -14.35
N VAL A 87 5.35 -12.74 -13.24
CA VAL A 87 6.13 -13.96 -12.98
C VAL A 87 5.89 -15.01 -14.06
N VAL A 88 4.63 -15.29 -14.41
CA VAL A 88 4.29 -16.28 -15.43
C VAL A 88 4.83 -15.89 -16.81
N ASN A 89 4.81 -14.60 -17.15
CA ASN A 89 5.39 -14.12 -18.40
C ASN A 89 6.90 -14.35 -18.45
N ASP A 90 7.60 -14.10 -17.35
CA ASP A 90 9.05 -14.34 -17.25
C ASP A 90 9.42 -15.83 -17.28
N ILE A 91 8.61 -16.69 -16.66
CA ILE A 91 8.75 -18.15 -16.79
C ILE A 91 8.62 -18.56 -18.26
N ARG A 92 7.60 -18.07 -18.97
CA ARG A 92 7.39 -18.36 -20.40
C ARG A 92 8.53 -17.86 -21.29
N ARG A 93 9.18 -16.76 -20.91
CA ARG A 93 10.35 -16.21 -21.60
C ARG A 93 11.65 -16.96 -21.31
N GLY A 94 11.62 -17.95 -20.41
CA GLY A 94 12.80 -18.73 -20.03
C GLY A 94 13.71 -18.01 -19.03
N ASN A 95 13.27 -16.89 -18.43
CA ASN A 95 14.09 -16.11 -17.49
C ASN A 95 14.40 -16.88 -16.20
N PHE A 96 13.67 -17.97 -15.92
CA PHE A 96 13.88 -18.84 -14.77
C PHE A 96 14.92 -19.95 -15.00
N TYR A 97 15.57 -20.01 -16.17
CA TYR A 97 16.46 -21.13 -16.53
C TYR A 97 17.73 -21.18 -15.67
N PHE A 98 18.31 -20.02 -15.32
CA PHE A 98 19.54 -19.92 -14.52
C PHE A 98 19.29 -19.51 -13.06
N GLY A 99 18.03 -19.47 -12.63
CA GLY A 99 17.63 -19.03 -11.29
C GLY A 99 16.44 -18.08 -11.32
N THR A 100 16.05 -17.58 -10.16
CA THR A 100 14.90 -16.69 -10.00
C THR A 100 15.29 -15.25 -10.37
N PRO A 101 14.59 -14.58 -11.31
CA PRO A 101 14.82 -13.16 -11.61
C PRO A 101 14.55 -12.26 -10.41
N ASN A 102 15.21 -11.09 -10.39
CA ASN A 102 14.94 -10.05 -9.40
C ASN A 102 14.01 -8.99 -9.99
N TYR A 103 12.91 -8.70 -9.28
CA TYR A 103 11.88 -7.76 -9.68
C TYR A 103 11.99 -6.44 -8.90
N GLN A 104 11.47 -5.35 -9.48
CA GLN A 104 11.41 -4.06 -8.79
C GLN A 104 10.47 -4.11 -7.57
N ASP A 105 9.35 -4.83 -7.67
CA ASP A 105 8.50 -5.05 -6.52
C ASP A 105 9.11 -6.14 -5.62
N TRP A 106 9.64 -5.70 -4.48
CA TRP A 106 10.27 -6.56 -3.48
C TRP A 106 9.35 -7.68 -2.99
N LYS A 107 8.02 -7.47 -3.01
CA LYS A 107 7.04 -8.47 -2.60
C LYS A 107 7.08 -9.68 -3.52
N ILE A 108 7.28 -9.46 -4.83
CA ILE A 108 7.45 -10.56 -5.78
C ILE A 108 8.68 -11.38 -5.40
N ASN A 109 9.82 -10.73 -5.15
CA ASN A 109 11.07 -11.42 -4.77
C ASN A 109 10.89 -12.25 -3.49
N LYS A 110 10.28 -11.65 -2.46
CA LYS A 110 10.03 -12.34 -1.19
C LYS A 110 9.01 -13.46 -1.29
N THR A 111 7.99 -13.31 -2.13
CA THR A 111 7.08 -14.41 -2.44
C THR A 111 7.80 -15.55 -3.13
N LEU A 112 8.68 -15.27 -4.09
CA LEU A 112 9.42 -16.28 -4.84
C LEU A 112 10.45 -17.06 -4.00
N GLU A 113 10.94 -16.51 -2.89
CA GLU A 113 11.76 -17.25 -1.91
C GLU A 113 11.05 -18.47 -1.31
N SER A 114 9.71 -18.49 -1.36
CA SER A 114 8.90 -19.63 -0.87
C SER A 114 8.77 -20.78 -1.87
N PHE A 115 9.31 -20.62 -3.09
CA PHE A 115 9.15 -21.58 -4.18
C PHE A 115 10.50 -22.06 -4.70
N ASN A 116 10.54 -23.30 -5.19
CA ASN A 116 11.69 -23.79 -5.95
C ASN A 116 11.62 -23.28 -7.39
N SER A 117 12.72 -22.72 -7.91
CA SER A 117 12.82 -22.26 -9.30
C SER A 117 12.49 -23.35 -10.34
N LEU A 118 12.84 -24.61 -10.06
CA LEU A 118 12.49 -25.77 -10.90
C LEU A 118 10.98 -26.03 -10.91
N GLU A 119 10.32 -25.94 -9.75
CA GLU A 119 8.87 -26.14 -9.62
C GLU A 119 8.09 -25.06 -10.37
N LEU A 120 8.56 -23.82 -10.32
CA LEU A 120 7.97 -22.70 -11.07
C LEU A 120 8.16 -22.85 -12.58
N ARG A 121 9.35 -23.28 -13.01
CA ARG A 121 9.65 -23.48 -14.44
C ARG A 121 8.86 -24.64 -15.03
N ASP A 122 8.78 -25.75 -14.30
CA ASP A 122 8.26 -27.02 -14.78
C ASP A 122 6.80 -27.25 -14.32
N MET A 123 6.03 -26.16 -14.18
CA MET A 123 4.61 -26.19 -13.80
C MET A 123 3.75 -26.95 -14.82
N THR A 124 3.07 -27.99 -14.33
CA THR A 124 2.04 -28.74 -15.07
C THR A 124 0.69 -28.00 -15.04
N SER A 125 -0.26 -28.45 -15.86
CA SER A 125 -1.64 -27.96 -15.80
C SER A 125 -2.32 -28.22 -14.46
N GLU A 126 -1.90 -29.27 -13.74
CA GLU A 126 -2.49 -29.69 -12.47
C GLU A 126 -1.95 -28.88 -11.28
N ASN A 127 -0.64 -28.61 -11.24
CA ASN A 127 -0.03 -27.87 -10.12
C ASN A 127 -0.12 -26.35 -10.28
N ARG A 128 -0.27 -25.83 -11.51
CA ARG A 128 -0.33 -24.39 -11.78
C ARG A 128 -1.41 -23.64 -10.98
N PRO A 129 -2.65 -24.14 -10.84
CA PRO A 129 -3.66 -23.49 -10.00
C PRO A 129 -3.26 -23.44 -8.52
N ILE A 130 -2.59 -24.49 -8.02
CA ILE A 130 -2.14 -24.60 -6.62
C ILE A 130 -1.03 -23.59 -6.34
N ILE A 131 0.02 -23.59 -7.19
CA ILE A 131 1.15 -22.67 -7.08
C ILE A 131 0.67 -21.23 -7.18
N ARG A 132 -0.23 -20.94 -8.12
CA ARG A 132 -0.88 -19.61 -8.25
C ARG A 132 -1.58 -19.20 -6.95
N ALA A 133 -2.39 -20.09 -6.37
CA ALA A 133 -3.12 -19.77 -5.14
C ALA A 133 -2.17 -19.50 -3.97
N GLN A 134 -1.09 -20.28 -3.85
CA GLN A 134 -0.06 -20.06 -2.84
C GLN A 134 0.67 -18.72 -3.07
N PHE A 135 1.04 -18.42 -4.32
CA PHE A 135 1.69 -17.16 -4.67
C PHE A 135 0.81 -15.96 -4.29
N ILE A 136 -0.46 -15.97 -4.70
CA ILE A 136 -1.42 -14.91 -4.39
C ILE A 136 -1.54 -14.72 -2.87
N LYS A 137 -1.64 -15.81 -2.12
CA LYS A 137 -1.76 -15.78 -0.66
C LYS A 137 -0.54 -15.13 -0.01
N ILE A 138 0.67 -15.57 -0.36
CA ILE A 138 1.92 -15.07 0.23
C ILE A 138 2.15 -13.61 -0.18
N TYR A 139 1.93 -13.28 -1.45
CA TYR A 139 2.07 -11.91 -1.95
C TYR A 139 1.12 -10.95 -1.22
N ASN A 140 -0.14 -11.33 -1.05
CA ASN A 140 -1.10 -10.51 -0.30
C ASN A 140 -0.69 -10.32 1.16
N GLN A 141 -0.08 -11.32 1.81
CA GLN A 141 0.45 -11.14 3.17
C GLN A 141 1.54 -10.07 3.22
N PHE A 142 2.46 -10.04 2.25
CA PHE A 142 3.47 -8.99 2.18
C PHE A 142 2.88 -7.62 1.81
N LYS A 143 1.88 -7.60 0.92
CA LYS A 143 1.14 -6.38 0.56
C LYS A 143 0.42 -5.77 1.77
N GLU A 144 -0.27 -6.59 2.56
CA GLU A 144 -0.92 -6.12 3.78
C GLU A 144 0.10 -5.63 4.82
N ARG A 145 1.23 -6.32 4.99
CA ARG A 145 2.31 -5.85 5.88
C ARG A 145 2.91 -4.51 5.44
N GLU A 146 3.11 -4.31 4.14
CA GLU A 146 3.54 -3.02 3.59
C GLU A 146 2.51 -1.94 3.87
N LYS A 147 1.23 -2.23 3.62
CA LYS A 147 0.12 -1.32 3.91
C LYS A 147 0.08 -0.95 5.40
N GLU A 148 0.16 -1.93 6.29
CA GLU A 148 0.20 -1.72 7.75
C GLU A 148 1.37 -0.83 8.16
N ALA A 149 2.56 -1.06 7.62
CA ALA A 149 3.75 -0.25 7.92
C ALA A 149 3.59 1.21 7.48
N LEU A 150 3.00 1.43 6.31
CA LEU A 150 2.77 2.75 5.76
C LEU A 150 1.67 3.50 6.53
N VAL A 151 0.60 2.81 6.90
CA VAL A 151 -0.53 3.39 7.64
C VAL A 151 -0.14 3.69 9.08
N THR A 152 0.52 2.77 9.79
CA THR A 152 0.83 2.93 11.21
C THR A 152 2.08 3.76 11.47
N ASN A 153 2.95 3.94 10.45
CA ASN A 153 4.26 4.53 10.59
C ASN A 153 5.12 3.83 11.67
N ASP A 154 4.88 2.53 11.94
CA ASP A 154 5.56 1.76 12.98
C ASP A 154 7.08 1.68 12.69
N PRO A 155 7.95 2.23 13.56
CA PRO A 155 9.39 2.22 13.37
C PRO A 155 9.99 0.80 13.30
N LYS A 156 9.43 -0.16 14.07
CA LYS A 156 9.92 -1.54 14.10
C LYS A 156 9.59 -2.26 12.80
N LEU A 157 8.38 -2.05 12.30
CA LEU A 157 7.95 -2.64 11.04
C LEU A 157 8.67 -2.01 9.85
N LYS A 158 8.91 -0.69 9.88
CA LYS A 158 9.78 -0.01 8.90
C LYS A 158 11.20 -0.56 8.91
N ALA A 159 11.79 -0.76 10.10
CA ALA A 159 13.12 -1.35 10.22
C ALA A 159 13.17 -2.81 9.71
N LEU A 160 12.10 -3.58 9.95
CA LEU A 160 11.96 -4.93 9.41
C LEU A 160 11.85 -4.92 7.88
N LEU A 161 11.07 -4.01 7.30
CA LEU A 161 10.97 -3.84 5.85
C LEU A 161 12.33 -3.41 5.25
N GLN A 162 13.05 -2.49 5.92
CA GLN A 162 14.39 -2.10 5.49
C GLN A 162 15.38 -3.26 5.53
N SER A 163 15.34 -4.12 6.56
CA SER A 163 16.25 -5.26 6.68
C SER A 163 16.02 -6.38 5.65
N ILE A 164 14.80 -6.45 5.08
CA ILE A 164 14.46 -7.41 4.03
C ILE A 164 14.54 -6.82 2.61
N GLY A 165 15.07 -5.61 2.46
CA GLY A 165 15.27 -4.94 1.16
C GLY A 165 14.01 -4.30 0.56
N ALA A 166 12.98 -4.05 1.37
CA ALA A 166 11.63 -3.67 0.93
C ALA A 166 11.38 -2.16 0.72
N LEU A 167 12.35 -1.28 0.98
CA LEU A 167 12.18 0.15 0.75
C LEU A 167 13.39 0.73 0.01
N PRO A 168 13.19 1.55 -1.05
CA PRO A 168 14.24 2.44 -1.50
C PRO A 168 14.60 3.35 -0.32
N GLN A 169 15.89 3.59 -0.12
CA GLN A 169 16.35 4.65 0.77
C GLN A 169 15.62 5.92 0.34
N LEU A 170 14.79 6.49 1.22
CA LEU A 170 14.27 7.83 1.01
C LEU A 170 15.50 8.73 1.14
N GLU A 171 16.11 9.08 -0.01
CA GLU A 171 17.09 10.15 -0.05
C GLU A 171 16.42 11.41 0.51
N GLY A 172 17.08 12.00 1.50
CA GLY A 172 16.64 13.20 2.20
C GLY A 172 16.74 14.47 1.36
#